data_AF-A0A6I7HHH7-F1
#
_entry.id   AF-A0A6I7HHH7-F1
#
_cell.length_a   1.000
_cell.length_b   1.000
_cell.length_c   1.000
_cell.angle_alpha   90.00
_cell.angle_beta   90.00
_cell.angle_gamma   90.00
#
_symmetry.space_group_name_H-M   'P 1'
#
loop_
_entity.id
_entity.type
_entity.pdbx_description
1 polymer ?
#
loop_
_entity_poly.entity_id
_entity_poly.type
_entity_poly.pdbx_seq_one_letter_code
_entity_poly.pdbx_strand_id
1 'polypeptide(L)'
;MSAPIHLLSTDALGDIRDRLARLTSRIGDTAHEAQTRMKWHQRKLEQIEQRLRAELADARKSWKALGKDKEDQGEWQRVKDAHDALRRFRKVALECEEARRNYKRAVARMATAGTDGSRSAFLGIDTLVGDVASYRAIKSSDGTSPSTAPPTTARASAKSDMSPNATSNGLPQGFSWISITKISGDDLVIDPKEFKKVPYVRMRSGLETLRDRLLPALALNPTMTRDDAVRLDSEAGTDYTAEGFIHPRSVVAAWDAFLDPRREAEVVVVEERADGTVTVVNGRHRLGVARALGMDMVPCRILGNANEP
;
A
#
# COMPACT_ATOMS: atom_id res chain seq x y z
N MET A 1 40.88 24.33 26.34
CA MET A 1 40.54 22.91 26.57
C MET A 1 39.39 22.56 25.64
N SER A 2 39.69 22.07 24.43
CA SER A 2 38.68 21.71 23.45
C SER A 2 38.36 20.24 23.64
N ALA A 3 37.12 19.90 24.00
CA ALA A 3 36.68 18.51 24.03
C ALA A 3 36.91 17.91 22.63
N PRO A 4 37.45 16.67 22.52
CA PRO A 4 37.67 16.07 21.21
C PRO A 4 36.32 15.96 20.51
N ILE A 5 36.21 16.53 19.31
CA ILE A 5 35.02 16.52 18.42
C ILE A 5 34.45 15.09 18.24
N HIS A 6 35.25 14.06 18.54
CA HIS A 6 34.95 12.64 18.41
C HIS A 6 34.25 11.99 19.62
N LEU A 7 34.31 12.57 20.83
CA LEU A 7 33.48 12.12 21.97
C LEU A 7 32.01 12.55 21.78
N LEU A 8 31.82 13.72 21.19
CA LEU A 8 30.51 14.24 20.80
C LEU A 8 29.79 13.34 19.78
N SER A 9 30.50 12.55 18.96
CA SER A 9 29.85 11.68 17.96
C SER A 9 29.29 10.38 18.54
N THR A 10 29.95 9.76 19.52
CA THR A 10 29.41 8.53 20.15
C THR A 10 28.26 8.84 21.10
N ASP A 11 28.37 9.95 21.84
CA ASP A 11 27.30 10.41 22.74
C ASP A 11 26.08 10.86 21.93
N ALA A 12 26.28 11.55 20.80
CA ALA A 12 25.20 11.89 19.88
C ALA A 12 24.50 10.65 19.28
N LEU A 13 25.26 9.60 18.95
CA LEU A 13 24.68 8.33 18.46
C LEU A 13 23.90 7.60 19.56
N GLY A 14 24.38 7.64 20.81
CA GLY A 14 23.64 7.15 21.98
C GLY A 14 22.33 7.92 22.19
N ASP A 15 22.37 9.25 22.11
CA ASP A 15 21.18 10.11 22.21
C ASP A 15 20.15 9.82 21.11
N ILE A 16 20.61 9.59 19.86
CA ILE A 16 19.74 9.22 18.74
C ILE A 16 19.09 7.86 18.99
N ARG A 17 19.86 6.87 19.46
CA ARG A 17 19.37 5.54 19.83
C ARG A 17 18.28 5.62 20.91
N ASP A 18 18.50 6.40 21.96
CA ASP A 18 17.53 6.56 23.04
C ASP A 18 16.25 7.28 22.59
N ARG A 19 16.38 8.27 21.70
CA ARG A 19 15.22 8.94 21.09
C ARG A 19 14.41 7.97 20.22
N LEU A 20 15.07 7.12 19.44
CA LEU A 20 14.40 6.08 18.63
C LEU A 20 13.71 5.02 19.50
N ALA A 21 14.33 4.62 20.62
CA ALA A 21 13.71 3.70 21.58
C ALA A 21 12.43 4.31 22.18
N ARG A 22 12.48 5.57 22.62
CA ARG A 22 11.30 6.31 23.13
C ARG A 22 10.21 6.45 22.08
N LEU A 23 10.56 6.74 20.82
CA LEU A 23 9.60 6.83 19.72
C LEU A 23 8.91 5.47 19.47
N THR A 24 9.68 4.39 19.44
CA THR A 24 9.18 3.03 19.23
C THR A 24 8.21 2.63 20.34
N SER A 25 8.53 2.92 21.61
CA SER A 25 7.64 2.70 22.74
C SER A 25 6.32 3.47 22.59
N ARG A 26 6.38 4.78 22.26
CA ARG A 26 5.17 5.60 22.08
C ARG A 26 4.28 5.09 20.94
N ILE A 27 4.87 4.59 19.85
CA ILE A 27 4.13 3.96 18.75
C ILE A 27 3.41 2.69 19.27
N GLY A 28 4.10 1.87 20.07
CA GLY A 28 3.52 0.70 20.71
C GLY A 28 2.33 1.03 21.63
N ASP A 29 2.50 2.02 22.51
CA ASP A 29 1.45 2.47 23.43
C ASP A 29 0.22 3.00 22.67
N THR A 30 0.46 3.84 21.65
CA THR A 30 -0.61 4.38 20.80
C THR A 30 -1.37 3.28 20.07
N ALA A 31 -0.66 2.27 19.56
CA ALA A 31 -1.26 1.10 18.91
C ALA A 31 -2.11 0.26 19.89
N HIS A 32 -1.65 0.13 21.14
CA HIS A 32 -2.37 -0.60 22.18
C HIS A 32 -3.66 0.12 22.62
N GLU A 33 -3.60 1.43 22.87
CA GLU A 33 -4.76 2.26 23.21
C GLU A 33 -5.82 2.21 22.10
N ALA A 34 -5.37 2.36 20.86
CA ALA A 34 -6.17 2.24 19.66
C ALA A 34 -6.92 0.88 19.61
N GLN A 35 -6.21 -0.22 19.85
CA GLN A 35 -6.81 -1.56 19.87
C GLN A 35 -7.83 -1.74 21.00
N THR A 36 -7.55 -1.17 22.18
CA THR A 36 -8.46 -1.22 23.33
C THR A 36 -9.74 -0.43 23.07
N ARG A 37 -9.64 0.78 22.50
CA ARG A 37 -10.80 1.59 22.10
C ARG A 37 -11.65 0.88 21.05
N MET A 38 -11.04 0.20 20.07
CA MET A 38 -11.79 -0.61 19.09
C MET A 38 -12.59 -1.74 19.75
N LYS A 39 -11.98 -2.48 20.70
CA LYS A 39 -12.69 -3.54 21.42
C LYS A 39 -13.89 -2.99 22.21
N TRP A 40 -13.76 -1.81 22.79
CA TRP A 40 -14.85 -1.14 23.48
C TRP A 40 -16.00 -0.78 22.53
N HIS A 41 -15.71 -0.19 21.37
CA HIS A 41 -16.73 0.13 20.37
C HIS A 41 -17.43 -1.13 19.84
N GLN A 42 -16.68 -2.22 19.64
CA GLN A 42 -17.26 -3.50 19.21
C GLN A 42 -18.28 -4.02 20.23
N ARG A 43 -17.93 -4.04 21.53
CA ARG A 43 -18.87 -4.45 22.58
C ARG A 43 -20.11 -3.58 22.62
N LYS A 44 -19.97 -2.27 22.39
CA LYS A 44 -21.12 -1.35 22.31
C LYS A 44 -22.04 -1.68 21.14
N LEU A 45 -21.50 -1.99 19.95
CA LEU A 45 -22.29 -2.39 18.81
C LEU A 45 -23.05 -3.71 19.10
N GLU A 46 -22.38 -4.69 19.70
CA GLU A 46 -23.00 -5.97 20.09
C GLU A 46 -24.16 -5.75 21.08
N GLN A 47 -23.99 -4.87 22.07
CA GLN A 47 -25.04 -4.51 23.03
C GLN A 47 -26.25 -3.82 22.35
N ILE A 48 -26.01 -2.89 21.42
CA ILE A 48 -27.08 -2.22 20.68
C ILE A 48 -27.84 -3.23 19.83
N GLU A 49 -27.14 -4.14 19.15
CA GLU A 49 -27.79 -5.17 18.35
C GLU A 49 -28.67 -6.10 19.21
N GLN A 50 -28.16 -6.55 20.35
CA GLN A 50 -28.91 -7.39 21.28
C GLN A 50 -30.19 -6.70 21.75
N ARG A 51 -30.11 -5.41 22.11
CA ARG A 51 -31.28 -4.61 22.49
C ARG A 51 -32.31 -4.53 21.37
N LEU A 52 -31.90 -4.20 20.15
CA LEU A 52 -32.82 -4.11 19.00
C LEU A 52 -33.48 -5.45 18.67
N ARG A 53 -32.75 -6.56 18.81
CA ARG A 53 -33.31 -7.91 18.64
C ARG A 53 -34.34 -8.23 19.72
N ALA A 54 -34.10 -7.82 20.95
CA ALA A 54 -35.05 -7.99 22.05
C ALA A 54 -36.33 -7.16 21.81
N GLU A 55 -36.20 -5.89 21.39
CA GLU A 55 -37.33 -5.02 21.03
C GLU A 55 -38.17 -5.61 19.89
N LEU A 56 -37.54 -6.17 18.85
CA LEU A 56 -38.26 -6.86 17.76
C LEU A 56 -38.96 -8.14 18.24
N ALA A 57 -38.32 -8.92 19.12
CA ALA A 57 -38.92 -10.12 19.68
C ALA A 57 -40.14 -9.81 20.54
N ASP A 58 -40.06 -8.77 21.36
CA ASP A 58 -41.16 -8.28 22.19
C ASP A 58 -42.33 -7.78 21.35
N ALA A 59 -42.06 -6.92 20.34
CA ALA A 59 -43.09 -6.45 19.41
C ALA A 59 -43.80 -7.62 18.68
N ARG A 60 -43.05 -8.64 18.25
CA ARG A 60 -43.63 -9.84 17.63
C ARG A 60 -44.47 -10.66 18.60
N LYS A 61 -44.09 -10.72 19.87
CA LYS A 61 -44.85 -11.43 20.91
C LYS A 61 -46.17 -10.71 21.20
N SER A 62 -46.14 -9.39 21.35
CA SER A 62 -47.34 -8.55 21.54
C SER A 62 -48.31 -8.66 20.36
N TRP A 63 -47.80 -8.57 19.13
CA TRP A 63 -48.62 -8.75 17.93
C TRP A 63 -49.27 -10.14 17.85
N LYS A 64 -48.54 -11.22 18.20
CA LYS A 64 -49.11 -12.57 18.24
C LYS A 64 -50.18 -12.75 19.31
N ALA A 65 -50.05 -12.08 20.45
CA ALA A 65 -51.00 -12.18 21.56
C ALA A 65 -52.36 -11.54 21.25
N LEU A 66 -52.42 -10.61 20.30
CA LEU A 66 -53.65 -9.95 19.86
C LEU A 66 -54.58 -10.83 19.01
N GLY A 67 -54.10 -11.99 18.56
CA GLY A 67 -54.89 -12.92 17.75
C GLY A 67 -55.13 -12.41 16.31
N LYS A 68 -55.79 -13.23 15.48
CA LYS A 68 -56.08 -12.90 14.07
C LYS A 68 -57.22 -11.89 13.88
N ASP A 69 -57.94 -11.55 14.94
CA ASP A 69 -59.27 -10.94 14.84
C ASP A 69 -59.31 -9.41 14.95
N LYS A 70 -58.18 -8.71 15.01
CA LYS A 70 -58.18 -7.24 14.91
C LYS A 70 -57.06 -6.74 14.02
N GLU A 71 -57.45 -5.95 13.02
CA GLU A 71 -56.60 -5.05 12.25
C GLU A 71 -55.99 -3.97 13.16
N ASP A 72 -55.16 -4.36 14.12
CA ASP A 72 -54.51 -3.41 15.02
C ASP A 72 -53.24 -2.87 14.32
N GLN A 73 -53.47 -1.92 13.41
CA GLN A 73 -52.43 -1.28 12.60
C GLN A 73 -51.27 -0.74 13.44
N GLY A 74 -51.52 -0.36 14.71
CA GLY A 74 -50.49 0.15 15.63
C GLY A 74 -49.43 -0.87 16.01
N GLU A 75 -49.80 -2.10 16.34
CA GLU A 75 -48.83 -3.14 16.76
C GLU A 75 -48.08 -3.75 15.57
N TRP A 76 -48.73 -3.83 14.41
CA TRP A 76 -48.03 -4.16 13.16
C TRP A 76 -47.02 -3.07 12.78
N GLN A 77 -47.38 -1.80 12.93
CA GLN A 77 -46.46 -0.68 12.69
C GLN A 77 -45.28 -0.72 13.66
N ARG A 78 -45.49 -1.08 14.93
CA ARG A 78 -44.43 -1.26 15.92
C ARG A 78 -43.44 -2.37 15.55
N VAL A 79 -43.93 -3.51 15.04
CA VAL A 79 -43.08 -4.60 14.51
C VAL A 79 -42.27 -4.11 13.31
N LYS A 80 -42.90 -3.39 12.39
CA LYS A 80 -42.26 -2.82 11.20
C LYS A 80 -41.15 -1.83 11.58
N ASP A 81 -41.42 -0.93 12.51
CA ASP A 81 -40.46 0.08 12.97
C ASP A 81 -39.26 -0.56 13.67
N ALA A 82 -39.49 -1.58 14.51
CA ALA A 82 -38.41 -2.34 15.15
C ALA A 82 -37.56 -3.12 14.12
N HIS A 83 -38.20 -3.69 13.11
CA HIS A 83 -37.50 -4.39 12.03
C HIS A 83 -36.65 -3.43 11.18
N ASP A 84 -37.20 -2.26 10.83
CA ASP A 84 -36.49 -1.23 10.08
C ASP A 84 -35.35 -0.61 10.89
N ALA A 85 -35.52 -0.43 12.21
CA ALA A 85 -34.45 -0.01 13.10
C ALA A 85 -33.28 -1.01 13.12
N LEU A 86 -33.57 -2.32 13.25
CA LEU A 86 -32.56 -3.36 13.18
C LEU A 86 -31.86 -3.41 11.81
N ARG A 87 -32.62 -3.21 10.72
CA ARG A 87 -32.06 -3.16 9.36
C ARG A 87 -31.11 -1.97 9.19
N ARG A 88 -31.52 -0.76 9.62
CA ARG A 88 -30.68 0.44 9.58
C ARG A 88 -29.41 0.26 10.42
N PHE A 89 -29.55 -0.30 11.63
CA PHE A 89 -28.41 -0.59 12.50
C PHE A 89 -27.41 -1.54 11.82
N ARG A 90 -27.88 -2.64 11.23
CA ARG A 90 -27.01 -3.62 10.55
C ARG A 90 -26.20 -3.00 9.40
N LYS A 91 -26.82 -2.08 8.64
CA LYS A 91 -26.12 -1.35 7.58
C LYS A 91 -24.95 -0.53 8.16
N VAL A 92 -25.22 0.27 9.21
CA VAL A 92 -24.19 1.08 9.87
C VAL A 92 -23.13 0.21 10.55
N ALA A 93 -23.53 -0.91 11.15
CA ALA A 93 -22.61 -1.85 11.78
C ALA A 93 -21.63 -2.45 10.76
N LEU A 94 -22.08 -2.76 9.53
CA LEU A 94 -21.22 -3.23 8.45
C LEU A 94 -20.18 -2.17 8.05
N GLU A 95 -20.59 -0.92 7.91
CA GLU A 95 -19.69 0.20 7.62
C GLU A 95 -18.65 0.40 8.75
N CYS A 96 -19.07 0.28 10.00
CA CYS A 96 -18.19 0.30 11.17
C CYS A 96 -17.21 -0.88 11.18
N GLU A 97 -17.63 -2.08 10.78
CA GLU A 97 -16.75 -3.23 10.66
C GLU A 97 -15.68 -3.04 9.58
N GLU A 98 -16.04 -2.46 8.43
CA GLU A 98 -15.08 -2.16 7.37
C GLU A 98 -14.06 -1.12 7.83
N ALA A 99 -14.53 -0.02 8.45
CA ALA A 99 -13.65 0.97 9.07
C ALA A 99 -12.71 0.34 10.10
N ARG A 100 -13.22 -0.58 10.92
CA ARG A 100 -12.45 -1.35 11.91
C ARG A 100 -11.38 -2.22 11.25
N ARG A 101 -11.69 -2.94 10.15
CA ARG A 101 -10.70 -3.74 9.40
C ARG A 101 -9.60 -2.87 8.83
N ASN A 102 -9.97 -1.73 8.23
CA ASN A 102 -9.01 -0.78 7.68
C ASN A 102 -8.10 -0.20 8.76
N TYR A 103 -8.66 0.15 9.91
CA TYR A 103 -7.91 0.65 11.05
C TYR A 103 -7.00 -0.43 11.66
N LYS A 104 -7.46 -1.68 11.81
CA LYS A 104 -6.62 -2.81 12.24
C LYS A 104 -5.42 -3.02 11.31
N ARG A 105 -5.65 -2.95 10.00
CA ARG A 105 -4.58 -3.03 8.98
C ARG A 105 -3.60 -1.86 9.12
N ALA A 106 -4.08 -0.65 9.38
CA ALA A 106 -3.23 0.52 9.61
C ALA A 106 -2.39 0.39 10.87
N VAL A 107 -2.97 -0.05 11.99
CA VAL A 107 -2.25 -0.31 13.25
C VAL A 107 -1.21 -1.41 13.07
N ALA A 108 -1.54 -2.50 12.38
CA ALA A 108 -0.57 -3.56 12.07
C ALA A 108 0.61 -3.03 11.24
N ARG A 109 0.35 -2.19 10.22
CA ARG A 109 1.41 -1.56 9.43
C ARG A 109 2.28 -0.62 10.27
N MET A 110 1.69 0.16 11.18
CA MET A 110 2.45 1.02 12.09
C MET A 110 3.31 0.19 13.05
N ALA A 111 2.79 -0.92 13.56
CA ALA A 111 3.55 -1.84 14.39
C ALA A 111 4.73 -2.45 13.63
N THR A 112 4.50 -2.97 12.41
CA THR A 112 5.57 -3.53 11.55
C THR A 112 6.61 -2.47 11.17
N ALA A 113 6.18 -1.28 10.75
CA ALA A 113 7.10 -0.19 10.42
C ALA A 113 7.90 0.27 11.65
N GLY A 114 7.27 0.28 12.83
CA GLY A 114 7.92 0.59 14.11
C GLY A 114 8.87 -0.50 14.59
N THR A 115 8.60 -1.78 14.36
CA THR A 115 9.50 -2.87 14.78
C THR A 115 10.64 -3.06 13.78
N ASP A 116 10.34 -3.13 12.48
CA ASP A 116 11.32 -3.47 11.46
C ASP A 116 12.18 -2.26 11.12
N GLY A 117 11.56 -1.08 11.02
CA GLY A 117 12.25 0.19 10.82
C GLY A 117 13.18 0.53 11.99
N SER A 118 12.70 0.37 13.22
CA SER A 118 13.56 0.61 14.40
C SER A 118 14.65 -0.45 14.53
N ARG A 119 14.38 -1.73 14.24
CA ARG A 119 15.42 -2.77 14.25
C ARG A 119 16.52 -2.49 13.23
N SER A 120 16.15 -2.10 12.01
CA SER A 120 17.11 -1.70 10.97
C SER A 120 17.90 -0.45 11.36
N ALA A 121 17.23 0.56 11.95
CA ALA A 121 17.89 1.76 12.45
C ALA A 121 18.84 1.47 13.61
N PHE A 122 18.46 0.60 14.56
CA PHE A 122 19.33 0.16 15.66
C PHE A 122 20.56 -0.56 15.14
N LEU A 123 20.40 -1.49 14.19
CA LEU A 123 21.54 -2.19 13.56
C LEU A 123 22.47 -1.22 12.82
N GLY A 124 21.92 -0.22 12.12
CA GLY A 124 22.71 0.81 11.46
C GLY A 124 23.49 1.70 12.45
N ILE A 125 22.86 2.10 13.55
CA ILE A 125 23.52 2.86 14.62
C ILE A 125 24.60 2.01 15.29
N ASP A 126 24.33 0.75 15.63
CA ASP A 126 25.31 -0.15 16.25
C ASP A 126 26.51 -0.39 15.32
N THR A 127 26.28 -0.49 14.01
CA THR A 127 27.35 -0.59 13.00
C THR A 127 28.19 0.69 12.95
N LEU A 128 27.56 1.87 12.89
CA LEU A 128 28.28 3.15 12.93
C LEU A 128 29.08 3.34 14.22
N VAL A 129 28.53 2.94 15.37
CA VAL A 129 29.24 2.95 16.66
C VAL A 129 30.46 2.01 16.60
N GLY A 130 30.30 0.80 16.03
CA GLY A 130 31.39 -0.15 15.82
C GLY A 130 32.48 0.38 14.87
N ASP A 131 32.10 1.04 13.78
CA ASP A 131 33.02 1.64 12.81
C ASP A 131 33.83 2.77 13.44
N VAL A 132 33.18 3.65 14.21
CA VAL A 132 33.85 4.74 14.96
C VAL A 132 34.81 4.17 16.01
N ALA A 133 34.42 3.10 16.72
CA ALA A 133 35.28 2.43 17.69
C ALA A 133 36.49 1.75 17.02
N SER A 134 36.29 1.12 15.85
CA SER A 134 37.35 0.46 15.08
C SER A 134 38.33 1.48 14.49
N TYR A 135 37.83 2.59 13.95
CA TYR A 135 38.65 3.71 13.50
C TYR A 135 39.51 4.28 14.64
N ARG A 136 38.96 4.35 15.86
CA ARG A 136 39.72 4.76 17.06
C ARG A 136 40.84 3.77 17.40
N ALA A 137 40.58 2.46 17.32
CA ALA A 137 41.59 1.45 17.60
C ALA A 137 42.78 1.55 16.62
N ILE A 138 42.50 1.70 15.32
CA ILE A 138 43.52 1.85 14.27
C ILE A 138 44.34 3.13 14.47
N LYS A 139 43.66 4.27 14.72
CA LYS A 139 44.35 5.55 14.91
C LYS A 139 45.16 5.62 16.23
N SER A 140 44.78 4.81 17.22
CA SER A 140 45.54 4.69 18.48
C SER A 140 46.77 3.78 18.33
N SER A 141 46.80 2.91 17.31
CA SER A 141 47.95 2.04 16.99
C SER A 141 48.99 2.68 16.06
N ASP A 142 48.71 3.82 15.43
CA ASP A 142 49.63 4.53 14.51
C ASP A 142 50.79 5.30 15.21
N GLY A 143 51.11 4.95 16.46
CA GLY A 143 52.31 5.42 17.17
C GLY A 143 53.62 4.74 16.75
N THR A 144 53.58 3.71 15.89
CA THR A 144 54.78 3.01 15.41
C THR A 144 54.65 2.71 13.92
N SER A 145 55.29 3.54 13.10
CA SER A 145 55.52 3.25 11.68
C SER A 145 56.51 2.06 11.54
N PRO A 146 56.43 1.23 10.48
CA PRO A 146 56.75 1.74 9.14
C PRO A 146 55.76 1.35 8.03
N SER A 147 55.52 2.36 7.18
CA SER A 147 55.33 2.31 5.73
C SER A 147 55.17 0.93 5.07
N THR A 148 53.95 0.61 4.65
CA THR A 148 53.69 -0.18 3.45
C THR A 148 52.45 0.40 2.77
N ALA A 149 52.60 0.79 1.50
CA ALA A 149 51.57 1.44 0.70
C ALA A 149 50.33 0.54 0.53
N PRO A 150 49.09 1.08 0.62
CA PRO A 150 47.91 0.34 0.26
C PRO A 150 47.67 0.40 -1.27
N PRO A 151 47.15 -0.67 -1.90
CA PRO A 151 46.68 -0.60 -3.27
C PRO A 151 45.37 0.18 -3.34
N THR A 152 45.31 1.11 -4.29
CA THR A 152 44.16 1.94 -4.63
C THR A 152 43.08 1.09 -5.31
N THR A 153 42.19 0.46 -4.55
CA THR A 153 40.93 -0.05 -5.10
C THR A 153 39.92 1.09 -5.17
N ALA A 154 39.89 1.74 -6.34
CA ALA A 154 38.84 2.67 -6.73
C ALA A 154 37.49 1.93 -6.70
N ARG A 155 36.72 2.12 -5.63
CA ARG A 155 35.31 1.74 -5.58
C ARG A 155 34.54 2.79 -6.38
N ALA A 156 34.45 2.57 -7.68
CA ALA A 156 33.52 3.30 -8.52
C ALA A 156 32.11 3.10 -7.96
N SER A 157 31.54 4.14 -7.37
CA SER A 157 30.10 4.26 -7.20
C SER A 157 29.49 4.35 -8.59
N ALA A 158 29.23 3.18 -9.19
CA ALA A 158 28.31 3.08 -10.31
C ALA A 158 26.96 3.56 -9.79
N LYS A 159 26.61 4.81 -10.13
CA LYS A 159 25.20 5.16 -10.30
C LYS A 159 24.68 4.15 -11.30
N SER A 160 23.74 3.30 -10.87
CA SER A 160 22.99 2.47 -11.78
C SER A 160 22.15 3.41 -12.64
N ASP A 161 22.71 3.86 -13.75
CA ASP A 161 21.93 4.28 -14.90
C ASP A 161 21.24 3.01 -15.44
N MET A 162 20.20 2.56 -14.73
CA MET A 162 19.17 1.74 -15.32
C MET A 162 18.34 2.66 -16.20
N SER A 163 18.91 3.04 -17.34
CA SER A 163 18.12 3.44 -18.49
C SER A 163 17.89 2.14 -19.26
N PRO A 164 16.71 1.48 -19.12
CA PRO A 164 16.44 0.25 -19.83
C PRO A 164 16.40 0.59 -21.32
N ASN A 165 17.17 -0.15 -22.11
CA ASN A 165 17.07 -0.12 -23.55
C ASN A 165 15.61 -0.43 -23.93
N ALA A 166 14.90 0.56 -24.45
CA ALA A 166 13.43 0.63 -24.55
C ALA A 166 12.87 -0.18 -25.72
N THR A 167 13.25 -1.45 -25.85
CA THR A 167 12.68 -2.39 -26.80
C THR A 167 12.10 -3.56 -26.04
N SER A 168 10.75 -3.59 -25.91
CA SER A 168 9.83 -4.74 -25.79
C SER A 168 10.13 -5.94 -24.87
N ASN A 169 11.27 -6.01 -24.19
CA ASN A 169 11.74 -7.22 -23.52
C ASN A 169 11.03 -7.40 -22.18
N GLY A 170 9.82 -7.97 -22.21
CA GLY A 170 9.10 -8.43 -21.01
C GLY A 170 7.70 -7.86 -20.82
N LEU A 171 7.17 -7.06 -21.74
CA LEU A 171 5.74 -6.70 -21.68
C LEU A 171 4.91 -7.63 -22.59
N PRO A 172 3.66 -7.96 -22.20
CA PRO A 172 2.75 -8.69 -23.08
C PRO A 172 2.53 -7.97 -24.42
N GLN A 173 2.15 -8.75 -25.44
CA GLN A 173 1.86 -8.22 -26.76
C GLN A 173 0.82 -7.09 -26.69
N GLY A 174 1.09 -5.99 -27.43
CA GLY A 174 0.23 -4.81 -27.47
C GLY A 174 0.55 -3.75 -26.40
N PHE A 175 1.50 -4.03 -25.50
CA PHE A 175 1.99 -3.05 -24.52
C PHE A 175 3.38 -2.56 -24.87
N SER A 176 3.68 -1.33 -24.48
CA SER A 176 4.98 -0.69 -24.66
C SER A 176 5.31 0.19 -23.46
N TRP A 177 6.60 0.34 -23.20
CA TRP A 177 7.09 1.25 -22.18
C TRP A 177 6.98 2.68 -22.67
N ILE A 178 6.17 3.48 -22.00
CA ILE A 178 6.02 4.90 -22.28
C ILE A 178 6.68 5.70 -21.16
N SER A 179 7.60 6.57 -21.52
CA SER A 179 8.18 7.50 -20.56
C SER A 179 7.15 8.52 -20.11
N ILE A 180 7.07 8.76 -18.80
CA ILE A 180 6.16 9.75 -18.22
C ILE A 180 6.47 11.16 -18.77
N THR A 181 7.72 11.44 -19.15
CA THR A 181 8.12 12.74 -19.71
C THR A 181 7.58 13.00 -21.12
N LYS A 182 7.15 11.95 -21.85
CA LYS A 182 6.50 12.10 -23.17
C LYS A 182 5.01 12.43 -23.07
N ILE A 183 4.43 12.33 -21.87
CA ILE A 183 3.01 12.58 -21.62
C ILE A 183 2.84 14.07 -21.28
N SER A 184 1.87 14.73 -21.91
CA SER A 184 1.60 16.15 -21.65
C SER A 184 1.33 16.41 -20.16
N GLY A 185 1.91 17.48 -19.60
CA GLY A 185 1.79 17.81 -18.18
C GLY A 185 0.34 18.00 -17.72
N ASP A 186 -0.52 18.52 -18.60
CA ASP A 186 -1.95 18.73 -18.34
C ASP A 186 -2.73 17.43 -18.19
N ASP A 187 -2.18 16.31 -18.67
CA ASP A 187 -2.76 14.96 -18.53
C ASP A 187 -2.33 14.27 -17.23
N LEU A 188 -1.48 14.88 -16.41
CA LEU A 188 -0.90 14.24 -15.22
C LEU A 188 -1.39 14.85 -13.90
N VAL A 189 -2.59 15.45 -13.90
CA VAL A 189 -3.18 16.06 -12.69
C VAL A 189 -3.50 14.99 -11.64
N ILE A 190 -3.09 15.26 -10.39
CA ILE A 190 -3.30 14.40 -9.22
C ILE A 190 -4.08 15.20 -8.18
N ASP A 191 -5.37 15.43 -8.41
CA ASP A 191 -6.26 15.82 -7.30
C ASP A 191 -6.86 14.54 -6.69
N PRO A 192 -6.56 14.20 -5.43
CA PRO A 192 -7.17 13.07 -4.73
C PRO A 192 -8.70 13.03 -4.79
N LYS A 193 -9.37 14.18 -4.97
CA LYS A 193 -10.83 14.28 -5.10
C LYS A 193 -11.38 13.76 -6.44
N GLU A 194 -10.54 13.65 -7.47
CA GLU A 194 -10.94 13.16 -8.80
C GLU A 194 -11.05 11.62 -8.86
N PHE A 195 -10.56 10.92 -7.84
CA PHE A 195 -10.54 9.45 -7.72
C PHE A 195 -11.90 8.86 -7.32
N LYS A 196 -12.95 9.14 -8.10
CA LYS A 196 -14.34 8.72 -7.80
C LYS A 196 -14.58 7.21 -7.89
N LYS A 197 -13.90 6.52 -8.83
CA LYS A 197 -14.09 5.08 -9.09
C LYS A 197 -13.20 4.19 -8.21
N VAL A 198 -11.93 4.56 -8.08
CA VAL A 198 -10.94 3.81 -7.31
C VAL A 198 -10.21 4.82 -6.43
N PRO A 199 -10.29 4.71 -5.09
CA PRO A 199 -9.62 5.65 -4.20
C PRO A 199 -8.11 5.73 -4.46
N TYR A 200 -7.53 6.93 -4.33
CA TYR A 200 -6.08 7.19 -4.53
C TYR A 200 -5.18 6.15 -3.85
N VAL A 201 -5.46 5.83 -2.58
CA VAL A 201 -4.69 4.86 -1.79
C VAL A 201 -4.68 3.47 -2.42
N ARG A 202 -5.81 3.03 -3.00
CA ARG A 202 -5.89 1.73 -3.69
C ARG A 202 -5.13 1.77 -5.02
N MET A 203 -5.25 2.86 -5.77
CA MET A 203 -4.53 3.02 -7.03
C MET A 203 -3.01 3.05 -6.83
N ARG A 204 -2.55 3.78 -5.81
CA ARG A 204 -1.15 3.80 -5.38
C ARG A 204 -0.65 2.41 -5.00
N SER A 205 -1.40 1.66 -4.20
CA SER A 205 -1.04 0.29 -3.82
C SER A 205 -0.95 -0.64 -5.04
N GLY A 206 -1.82 -0.46 -6.04
CA GLY A 206 -1.77 -1.21 -7.30
C GLY A 206 -0.50 -0.92 -8.11
N LEU A 207 -0.08 0.35 -8.20
CA LEU A 207 1.16 0.74 -8.86
C LEU A 207 2.42 0.30 -8.11
N GLU A 208 2.41 0.37 -6.77
CA GLU A 208 3.49 -0.19 -5.94
C GLU A 208 3.60 -1.71 -6.19
N THR A 209 2.47 -2.42 -6.27
CA THR A 209 2.46 -3.87 -6.59
C THR A 209 2.96 -4.14 -8.01
N LEU A 210 2.57 -3.32 -8.98
CA LEU A 210 3.11 -3.39 -10.34
C LEU A 210 4.64 -3.27 -10.33
N ARG A 211 5.17 -2.19 -9.72
CA ARG A 211 6.60 -1.88 -9.67
C ARG A 211 7.42 -2.90 -8.89
N ASP A 212 6.96 -3.28 -7.71
CA ASP A 212 7.78 -4.02 -6.73
C ASP A 212 7.64 -5.53 -6.86
N ARG A 213 6.59 -6.02 -7.55
CA ARG A 213 6.32 -7.46 -7.67
C ARG A 213 6.12 -7.91 -9.12
N LEU A 214 5.17 -7.31 -9.83
CA LEU A 214 4.77 -7.81 -11.15
C LEU A 214 5.84 -7.57 -12.22
N LEU A 215 6.40 -6.37 -12.30
CA LEU A 215 7.43 -6.04 -13.28
C LEU A 215 8.73 -6.84 -13.08
N PRO A 216 9.24 -7.02 -11.84
CA PRO A 216 10.34 -7.96 -11.59
C PRO A 216 10.02 -9.40 -12.01
N ALA A 217 8.79 -9.89 -11.77
CA ALA A 217 8.39 -11.22 -12.19
C ALA A 217 8.37 -11.37 -13.72
N LEU A 218 7.90 -10.35 -14.45
CA LEU A 218 7.94 -10.30 -15.91
C LEU A 218 9.37 -10.20 -16.46
N ALA A 219 10.26 -9.49 -15.79
CA ALA A 219 11.66 -9.42 -16.18
C ALA A 219 12.35 -10.80 -16.06
N LEU A 220 11.97 -11.59 -15.05
CA LEU A 220 12.46 -12.97 -14.85
C LEU A 220 11.77 -13.97 -15.78
N ASN A 221 10.48 -13.77 -16.09
CA ASN A 221 9.70 -14.60 -16.98
C ASN A 221 8.90 -13.73 -17.98
N PRO A 222 9.50 -13.34 -19.13
CA PRO A 222 8.83 -12.52 -20.14
C PRO A 222 7.56 -13.14 -20.72
N THR A 223 7.41 -14.46 -20.64
CA THR A 223 6.22 -15.21 -21.10
C THR A 223 5.18 -15.42 -20.01
N MET A 224 5.34 -14.77 -18.85
CA MET A 224 4.39 -14.84 -17.74
C MET A 224 2.98 -14.50 -18.21
N THR A 225 2.01 -15.29 -17.74
CA THR A 225 0.58 -15.13 -18.03
C THR A 225 -0.17 -14.62 -16.81
N ARG A 226 -1.47 -14.35 -16.98
CA ARG A 226 -2.36 -14.05 -15.85
C ARG A 226 -2.42 -15.19 -14.82
N ASP A 227 -2.35 -16.45 -15.26
CA ASP A 227 -2.42 -17.60 -14.35
C ASP A 227 -1.15 -17.70 -13.49
N ASP A 228 0.00 -17.29 -14.03
CA ASP A 228 1.22 -17.14 -13.23
C ASP A 228 1.06 -16.04 -12.16
N ALA A 229 0.36 -14.94 -12.47
CA ALA A 229 0.04 -13.92 -11.46
C ALA A 229 -0.88 -14.47 -10.36
N VAL A 230 -1.84 -15.33 -10.70
CA VAL A 230 -2.69 -16.03 -9.73
C VAL A 230 -1.86 -16.92 -8.81
N ARG A 231 -0.89 -17.65 -9.38
CA ARG A 231 0.05 -18.47 -8.59
C ARG A 231 0.88 -17.61 -7.62
N LEU A 232 1.42 -16.48 -8.07
CA LEU A 232 2.19 -15.56 -7.22
C LEU A 232 1.38 -14.98 -6.05
N ASP A 233 0.07 -14.74 -6.24
CA ASP A 233 -0.82 -14.33 -5.17
C ASP A 233 -1.11 -15.48 -4.20
N SER A 234 -1.37 -16.68 -4.71
CA SER A 234 -1.57 -17.89 -3.90
C SER A 234 -0.35 -18.22 -3.03
N GLU A 235 0.85 -18.21 -3.61
CA GLU A 235 2.12 -18.44 -2.90
C GLU A 235 2.38 -17.38 -1.82
N ALA A 236 1.95 -16.14 -2.04
CA ALA A 236 2.04 -15.07 -1.06
C ALA A 236 0.89 -15.07 -0.03
N GLY A 237 -0.01 -16.06 -0.06
CA GLY A 237 -1.20 -16.12 0.80
C GLY A 237 -2.16 -14.94 0.59
N THR A 238 -2.12 -14.32 -0.59
CA THR A 238 -2.98 -13.21 -0.99
C THR A 238 -4.20 -13.75 -1.71
N ASP A 239 -5.34 -13.81 -1.03
CA ASP A 239 -6.60 -14.17 -1.68
C ASP A 239 -7.13 -12.96 -2.48
N TYR A 240 -7.04 -13.04 -3.80
CA TYR A 240 -7.54 -11.99 -4.70
C TYR A 240 -9.08 -11.98 -4.82
N THR A 241 -9.77 -13.01 -4.31
CA THR A 241 -11.23 -13.22 -4.41
C THR A 241 -11.99 -13.04 -3.09
N ALA A 242 -11.31 -13.12 -1.93
CA ALA A 242 -11.91 -13.22 -0.59
C ALA A 242 -12.95 -12.15 -0.19
N GLU A 243 -12.95 -10.96 -0.80
CA GLU A 243 -13.72 -9.82 -0.25
C GLU A 243 -14.69 -9.17 -1.24
N GLY A 244 -14.96 -9.74 -2.42
CA GLY A 244 -15.79 -9.08 -3.46
C GLY A 244 -15.19 -7.74 -3.96
N PHE A 245 -13.98 -7.43 -3.52
CA PHE A 245 -13.17 -6.29 -3.88
C PHE A 245 -11.76 -6.77 -4.19
N ILE A 246 -11.19 -6.21 -5.24
CA ILE A 246 -9.82 -6.49 -5.69
C ILE A 246 -8.83 -6.08 -4.57
N HIS A 247 -8.04 -7.05 -4.08
CA HIS A 247 -7.09 -6.81 -2.98
C HIS A 247 -5.97 -5.84 -3.41
N PRO A 248 -5.63 -4.79 -2.62
CA PRO A 248 -4.70 -3.74 -3.07
C PRO A 248 -3.26 -4.20 -3.36
N ARG A 249 -2.87 -5.38 -2.86
CA ARG A 249 -1.54 -5.98 -3.04
C ARG A 249 -1.52 -7.20 -3.97
N SER A 250 -2.66 -7.49 -4.60
CA SER A 250 -2.80 -8.63 -5.51
C SER A 250 -2.01 -8.37 -6.79
N VAL A 251 -1.15 -9.31 -7.16
CA VAL A 251 -0.44 -9.31 -8.43
C VAL A 251 -1.42 -9.51 -9.58
N VAL A 252 -2.47 -10.33 -9.40
CA VAL A 252 -3.56 -10.49 -10.37
C VAL A 252 -4.29 -9.18 -10.61
N ALA A 253 -4.58 -8.42 -9.55
CA ALA A 253 -5.18 -7.11 -9.65
C ALA A 253 -4.34 -6.12 -10.46
N ALA A 254 -3.03 -6.12 -10.22
CA ALA A 254 -2.09 -5.30 -10.98
C ALA A 254 -2.02 -5.77 -12.44
N TRP A 255 -2.01 -7.08 -12.69
CA TRP A 255 -2.07 -7.63 -14.05
C TRP A 255 -3.32 -7.14 -14.78
N ASP A 256 -4.50 -7.35 -14.21
CA ASP A 256 -5.78 -6.99 -14.83
C ASP A 256 -5.87 -5.48 -15.11
N ALA A 257 -5.33 -4.64 -14.22
CA ALA A 257 -5.41 -3.19 -14.32
C ALA A 257 -4.37 -2.55 -15.24
N PHE A 258 -3.26 -3.23 -15.56
CA PHE A 258 -2.15 -2.63 -16.31
C PHE A 258 -1.76 -3.40 -17.56
N LEU A 259 -1.97 -4.71 -17.61
CA LEU A 259 -1.37 -5.61 -18.60
C LEU A 259 -2.34 -6.63 -19.22
N ASP A 260 -3.61 -6.72 -18.80
CA ASP A 260 -4.58 -7.62 -19.45
C ASP A 260 -5.10 -7.00 -20.76
N PRO A 261 -4.72 -7.52 -21.94
CA PRO A 261 -5.13 -6.96 -23.22
C PRO A 261 -6.64 -7.03 -23.45
N ARG A 262 -7.36 -7.91 -22.73
CA ARG A 262 -8.82 -8.09 -22.84
C ARG A 262 -9.61 -7.02 -22.08
N ARG A 263 -8.95 -6.22 -21.23
CA ARG A 263 -9.58 -5.20 -20.37
C ARG A 263 -9.19 -3.79 -20.79
N GLU A 264 -9.53 -3.42 -22.02
CA GLU A 264 -9.18 -2.12 -22.61
C GLU A 264 -9.67 -0.93 -21.77
N ALA A 265 -10.84 -1.06 -21.15
CA ALA A 265 -11.41 -0.03 -20.27
C ALA A 265 -10.65 0.13 -18.94
N GLU A 266 -9.82 -0.85 -18.56
CA GLU A 266 -9.07 -0.83 -17.31
C GLU A 266 -7.62 -0.43 -17.50
N VAL A 267 -6.96 -0.85 -18.58
CA VAL A 267 -5.53 -0.57 -18.81
C VAL A 267 -5.24 0.89 -19.17
N VAL A 268 -3.97 1.29 -19.06
CA VAL A 268 -3.53 2.62 -19.51
C VAL A 268 -3.40 2.59 -21.03
N VAL A 269 -4.11 3.49 -21.69
CA VAL A 269 -4.15 3.58 -23.16
C VAL A 269 -3.69 4.97 -23.56
N VAL A 270 -2.74 5.03 -24.48
CA VAL A 270 -2.21 6.26 -25.04
C VAL A 270 -2.29 6.23 -26.56
N GLU A 271 -2.32 7.41 -27.16
CA GLU A 271 -2.24 7.60 -28.62
C GLU A 271 -0.97 8.41 -28.92
N GLU A 272 -0.13 7.90 -29.82
CA GLU A 272 1.11 8.58 -30.23
C GLU A 272 0.79 9.66 -31.27
N ARG A 273 1.29 10.88 -31.05
CA ARG A 273 1.16 12.00 -31.97
C ARG A 273 2.32 12.01 -32.96
N ALA A 274 2.12 12.72 -34.07
CA ALA A 274 3.14 12.90 -35.11
C ALA A 274 4.45 13.56 -34.61
N ASP A 275 4.41 14.28 -33.48
CA ASP A 275 5.57 14.92 -32.85
C ASP A 275 6.32 14.01 -31.85
N GLY A 276 5.89 12.74 -31.70
CA GLY A 276 6.47 11.77 -30.78
C GLY A 276 6.04 11.94 -29.32
N THR A 277 5.15 12.89 -29.02
CA THR A 277 4.45 12.97 -27.73
C THR A 277 3.26 12.02 -27.70
N VAL A 278 2.74 11.74 -26.51
CA VAL A 278 1.57 10.86 -26.36
C VAL A 278 0.40 11.58 -25.69
N THR A 279 -0.81 11.31 -26.19
CA THR A 279 -2.06 11.73 -25.55
C THR A 279 -2.61 10.58 -24.72
N VAL A 280 -3.09 10.87 -23.51
CA VAL A 280 -3.72 9.84 -22.68
C VAL A 280 -5.19 9.65 -23.08
N VAL A 281 -5.53 8.47 -23.59
CA VAL A 281 -6.92 8.10 -23.91
C VAL A 281 -7.61 7.49 -22.69
N ASN A 282 -6.91 6.65 -21.94
CA ASN A 282 -7.39 6.07 -20.70
C ASN A 282 -6.27 5.94 -19.67
N GLY A 283 -6.62 5.98 -18.38
CA GLY A 283 -5.65 5.76 -17.30
C GLY A 283 -4.93 7.02 -16.81
N ARG A 284 -5.44 8.23 -17.10
CA ARG A 284 -4.94 9.53 -16.62
C ARG A 284 -4.54 9.52 -15.15
N HIS A 285 -5.45 9.08 -14.27
CA HIS A 285 -5.18 8.98 -12.83
C HIS A 285 -4.01 8.03 -12.50
N ARG A 286 -3.88 6.90 -13.21
CA ARG A 286 -2.79 5.94 -12.98
C ARG A 286 -1.44 6.55 -13.35
N LEU A 287 -1.38 7.28 -14.47
CA LEU A 287 -0.17 7.99 -14.88
C LEU A 287 0.21 9.10 -13.90
N GLY A 288 -0.79 9.85 -13.41
CA GLY A 288 -0.58 10.82 -12.33
C GLY A 288 0.01 10.14 -11.08
N VAL A 289 -0.59 9.06 -10.58
CA VAL A 289 -0.06 8.35 -9.42
C VAL A 289 1.34 7.76 -9.69
N ALA A 290 1.60 7.23 -10.89
CA ALA A 290 2.92 6.71 -11.26
C ALA A 290 4.00 7.81 -11.22
N ARG A 291 3.67 9.02 -11.69
CA ARG A 291 4.53 10.20 -11.58
C ARG A 291 4.80 10.56 -10.12
N ALA A 292 3.78 10.57 -9.26
CA ALA A 292 3.95 10.85 -7.83
C ALA A 292 4.79 9.77 -7.12
N LEU A 293 4.84 8.55 -7.65
CA LEU A 293 5.71 7.48 -7.16
C LEU A 293 7.13 7.55 -7.72
N GLY A 294 7.45 8.53 -8.57
CA GLY A 294 8.76 8.69 -9.19
C GLY A 294 9.08 7.61 -10.21
N MET A 295 8.07 7.05 -10.89
CA MET A 295 8.30 6.11 -11.99
C MET A 295 8.71 6.87 -13.26
N ASP A 296 9.75 6.41 -13.94
CA ASP A 296 10.20 7.04 -15.20
C ASP A 296 9.41 6.55 -16.41
N MET A 297 8.94 5.29 -16.38
CA MET A 297 8.17 4.65 -17.43
C MET A 297 7.00 3.84 -16.89
N VAL A 298 5.94 3.74 -17.67
CA VAL A 298 4.72 2.97 -17.34
C VAL A 298 4.33 2.10 -18.54
N PRO A 299 3.93 0.84 -18.34
CA PRO A 299 3.41 0.03 -19.43
C PRO A 299 2.07 0.62 -19.90
N CYS A 300 1.99 0.94 -21.17
CA CYS A 300 0.79 1.48 -21.81
C CYS A 300 0.48 0.70 -23.08
N ARG A 301 -0.80 0.61 -23.41
CA ARG A 301 -1.23 0.17 -24.73
C ARG A 301 -1.26 1.39 -25.66
N ILE A 302 -0.62 1.28 -26.82
CA ILE A 302 -0.58 2.34 -27.82
C ILE A 302 -1.72 2.10 -28.82
N LEU A 303 -2.66 3.04 -28.93
CA LEU A 303 -3.59 3.15 -30.05
C LEU A 303 -2.83 3.78 -31.22
N GLY A 304 -2.69 3.05 -32.34
CA GLY A 304 -2.17 3.66 -33.57
C GLY A 304 -1.22 2.84 -34.44
N ASN A 305 -0.67 1.71 -33.99
CA ASN A 305 0.15 0.86 -34.87
C ASN A 305 -0.69 -0.21 -35.59
N ALA A 306 -1.77 0.23 -36.25
CA ALA A 306 -2.55 -0.61 -37.17
C ALA A 306 -2.00 -0.57 -38.61
N ASN A 307 -0.78 -0.04 -38.83
CA ASN A 307 -0.04 -0.26 -40.07
C ASN A 307 0.76 -1.57 -39.96
N GLU A 308 0.00 -2.67 -40.15
CA GLU A 308 0.31 -3.97 -40.78
C GLU A 308 1.61 -4.75 -40.47
N PRO A 309 1.57 -6.10 -40.60
CA PRO A 309 0.46 -6.95 -41.04
C PRO A 309 -0.26 -7.72 -39.90
#